data_AF-A0AAX3S3H4-F1
#
_entry.id   AF-A0AAX3S3H4-F1
#
_cell.length_a   1.000
_cell.length_b   1.000
_cell.length_c   1.000
_cell.angle_alpha   90.00
_cell.angle_beta   90.00
_cell.angle_gamma   90.00
#
_symmetry.space_group_name_H-M   'P 1'
#
loop_
_entity.id
_entity.type
_entity.pdbx_description
1 polymer ?
#
loop_
_entity_poly.entity_id
_entity_poly.type
_entity_poly.pdbx_seq_one_letter_code
_entity_poly.pdbx_strand_id
1 'polypeptide(L)'
;MDKLSRATLDGEKDNSISIVRMQDIGGCRVIVENREQLVSLNNSLNNSRTVHSIKKINDYTVHKKTTGYRGIHRVYQCYGNEEYHDWKGFLIEVQLRTKLQHLWATTIEVVDLCEGKSLKTNPFNADKDWIEFFQIMSDFLADDDGFCYLDRIAKEEHKKRILELDKKLTATDKLLSFNRVFSDDNLMKEHAKHRYVVLAIDMMTTTVACTFFTNKESALDVYSQIEDETRYNGLFVEIDDIKNLQKAYPNYIIDTSFFVRKFEYYTSRLY
;
A
#
# COMPACT_ATOMS: atom_id res chain seq x y z
N MET A 1 -6.33 -9.37 9.04
CA MET A 1 -5.93 -9.84 10.38
C MET A 1 -6.42 -8.86 11.46
N ASP A 2 -6.98 -9.42 12.53
CA ASP A 2 -7.60 -8.70 13.64
C ASP A 2 -6.55 -7.97 14.50
N LYS A 3 -6.68 -6.65 14.65
CA LYS A 3 -5.75 -5.85 15.48
C LYS A 3 -5.85 -6.19 16.96
N LEU A 4 -6.96 -6.81 17.36
CA LEU A 4 -7.21 -7.22 18.74
C LEU A 4 -6.37 -8.42 19.17
N SER A 5 -5.81 -9.20 18.23
CA SER A 5 -5.06 -10.42 18.53
C SER A 5 -3.55 -10.31 18.31
N ARG A 6 -3.01 -9.10 18.05
CA ARG A 6 -1.58 -8.91 17.74
C ARG A 6 -0.74 -8.83 19.02
N ALA A 7 0.31 -9.64 19.15
CA ALA A 7 1.28 -9.50 20.23
C ALA A 7 1.96 -8.11 20.21
N THR A 8 2.28 -7.56 21.39
CA THR A 8 2.98 -6.28 21.49
C THR A 8 4.38 -6.36 20.85
N LEU A 9 4.92 -5.22 20.40
CA LEU A 9 6.19 -5.16 19.66
C LEU A 9 7.40 -5.70 20.45
N ASP A 10 7.29 -5.75 21.76
CA ASP A 10 8.26 -6.21 22.75
C ASP A 10 8.04 -7.66 23.21
N GLY A 11 6.93 -8.31 22.85
CA GLY A 11 6.68 -9.75 23.12
C GLY A 11 6.48 -10.15 24.58
N GLU A 12 6.61 -9.23 25.54
CA GLU A 12 6.56 -9.51 26.98
C GLU A 12 5.23 -9.15 27.67
N LYS A 13 4.32 -8.42 27.00
CA LYS A 13 3.08 -7.92 27.63
C LYS A 13 1.83 -8.42 26.92
N ASP A 14 0.81 -8.74 27.71
CA ASP A 14 -0.53 -9.02 27.20
C ASP A 14 -1.09 -7.81 26.43
N ASN A 15 -1.78 -8.11 25.33
CA ASN A 15 -2.25 -7.12 24.37
C ASN A 15 -3.32 -6.20 25.00
N SER A 16 -2.92 -5.02 25.49
CA SER A 16 -3.83 -4.03 26.11
C SER A 16 -4.64 -3.18 25.11
N ILE A 17 -4.84 -3.69 23.89
CA ILE A 17 -5.64 -3.04 22.85
C ILE A 17 -7.11 -3.21 23.21
N SER A 18 -7.66 -2.24 23.94
CA SER A 18 -9.11 -2.04 24.04
C SER A 18 -9.59 -1.41 22.73
N ILE A 19 -10.76 -1.83 22.21
CA ILE A 19 -11.47 -1.16 21.11
C ILE A 19 -11.48 0.36 21.33
N VAL A 20 -11.72 0.82 22.54
CA VAL A 20 -11.77 2.27 22.89
C VAL A 20 -10.42 2.99 22.68
N ARG A 21 -9.29 2.27 22.60
CA ARG A 21 -7.93 2.82 22.40
C ARG A 21 -7.43 2.68 20.97
N MET A 22 -8.14 1.97 20.10
CA MET A 22 -7.78 1.88 18.68
C MET A 22 -8.00 3.25 18.02
N GLN A 23 -6.95 3.76 17.38
CA GLN A 23 -6.94 5.10 16.80
C GLN A 23 -7.66 5.16 15.44
N ASP A 24 -8.00 4.00 14.90
CA ASP A 24 -8.42 3.77 13.52
C ASP A 24 -9.66 2.86 13.41
N ILE A 25 -10.57 2.92 14.40
CA ILE A 25 -11.93 2.35 14.27
C ILE A 25 -12.73 3.12 13.21
N GLY A 26 -12.60 4.45 13.22
CA GLY A 26 -13.03 5.32 12.13
C GLY A 26 -11.81 5.91 11.43
N GLY A 27 -11.77 5.83 10.10
CA GLY A 27 -10.66 6.34 9.30
C GLY A 27 -11.18 7.14 8.10
N CYS A 28 -10.62 8.32 7.88
CA CYS A 28 -10.87 9.13 6.69
C CYS A 28 -9.53 9.34 5.96
N ARG A 29 -9.55 9.28 4.63
CA ARG A 29 -8.41 9.66 3.81
C ARG A 29 -8.79 10.79 2.88
N VAL A 30 -7.98 11.84 2.88
CA VAL A 30 -8.09 12.94 1.94
C VAL A 30 -6.90 12.88 1.00
N ILE A 31 -7.19 12.76 -0.29
CA ILE A 31 -6.19 12.70 -1.35
C ILE A 31 -6.27 14.01 -2.12
N VAL A 32 -5.16 14.74 -2.19
CA VAL A 32 -5.04 16.02 -2.89
C VAL A 32 -4.07 15.91 -4.06
N GLU A 33 -4.08 16.88 -4.96
CA GLU A 33 -3.29 16.80 -6.19
C GLU A 33 -1.78 16.85 -5.94
N ASN A 34 -1.33 17.76 -5.08
CA ASN A 34 0.09 18.10 -4.93
C ASN A 34 0.44 18.57 -3.51
N ARG A 35 1.73 18.82 -3.30
CA ARG A 35 2.29 19.32 -2.04
C ARG A 35 1.67 20.62 -1.54
N GLU A 36 1.45 21.60 -2.40
CA GLU A 36 0.89 22.91 -1.99
C GLU A 36 -0.51 22.73 -1.39
N GLN A 37 -1.37 21.94 -2.05
CA GLN A 37 -2.69 21.61 -1.53
C GLN A 37 -2.62 20.83 -0.23
N LEU A 38 -1.68 19.89 -0.09
CA LEU A 38 -1.51 19.11 1.14
C LEU A 38 -1.14 20.00 2.33
N VAL A 39 -0.15 20.87 2.13
CA VAL A 39 0.31 21.81 3.16
C VAL A 39 -0.80 22.80 3.51
N SER A 40 -1.49 23.35 2.50
CA SER A 40 -2.62 24.26 2.70
C SER A 40 -3.76 23.61 3.49
N LEU A 41 -4.16 22.39 3.13
CA LEU A 41 -5.18 21.62 3.84
C LEU A 41 -4.76 21.33 5.28
N ASN A 42 -3.52 20.90 5.51
CA ASN A 42 -3.02 20.63 6.85
C ASN A 42 -3.04 21.88 7.74
N ASN A 43 -2.64 23.04 7.19
CA ASN A 43 -2.69 24.33 7.88
C ASN A 43 -4.12 24.78 8.16
N SER A 44 -5.03 24.63 7.19
CA SER A 44 -6.45 24.93 7.37
C SER A 44 -7.06 24.10 8.50
N LEU A 45 -6.78 22.80 8.55
CA LEU A 45 -7.24 21.91 9.61
C LEU A 45 -6.64 22.23 10.99
N ASN A 46 -5.45 22.85 11.06
CA ASN A 46 -4.87 23.34 12.32
C ASN A 46 -5.61 24.58 12.85
N ASN A 47 -6.13 25.42 11.94
CA ASN A 47 -6.84 26.66 12.27
C ASN A 47 -8.36 26.50 12.30
N SER A 48 -8.87 25.31 12.00
CA SER A 48 -10.29 25.03 11.92
C SER A 48 -10.96 25.11 13.29
N ARG A 49 -12.12 25.77 13.36
CA ARG A 49 -13.02 25.68 14.52
C ARG A 49 -13.74 24.35 14.46
N THR A 50 -13.25 23.38 15.22
CA THR A 50 -13.80 22.03 15.28
C THR A 50 -14.24 21.69 16.71
N VAL A 51 -15.33 20.94 16.80
CA VAL A 51 -15.83 20.36 18.06
C VAL A 51 -14.97 19.17 18.52
N HIS A 52 -14.08 18.69 17.65
CA HIS A 52 -13.14 17.60 17.92
C HIS A 52 -11.80 18.13 18.46
N SER A 53 -11.17 17.40 19.38
CA SER A 53 -9.83 17.74 19.85
C SER A 53 -8.77 16.92 19.10
N ILE A 54 -7.57 17.48 18.93
CA ILE A 54 -6.46 16.78 18.28
C ILE A 54 -5.68 16.02 19.35
N LYS A 55 -5.54 14.71 19.16
CA LYS A 55 -4.78 13.84 20.07
C LYS A 55 -3.33 13.66 19.60
N LYS A 56 -3.12 13.52 18.30
CA LYS A 56 -1.80 13.26 17.72
C LYS A 56 -1.72 13.74 16.28
N ILE A 57 -0.58 14.31 15.89
CA ILE A 57 -0.24 14.58 14.49
C ILE A 57 1.12 13.95 14.23
N ASN A 58 1.22 13.09 13.22
CA ASN A 58 2.49 12.60 12.69
C ASN A 58 2.61 13.05 11.23
N ASP A 59 3.64 13.83 10.94
CA ASP A 59 3.95 14.26 9.58
C ASP A 59 5.15 13.47 9.06
N TYR A 60 4.90 12.59 8.08
CA TYR A 60 5.93 11.79 7.41
C TYR A 60 6.24 12.30 6.00
N THR A 61 5.83 13.52 5.65
CA THR A 61 5.99 14.03 4.27
C THR A 61 7.45 14.29 3.93
N VAL A 62 8.19 14.95 4.83
CA VAL A 62 9.64 15.20 4.70
C VAL A 62 10.45 14.04 5.28
N HIS A 63 10.17 13.66 6.53
CA HIS A 63 10.84 12.56 7.22
C HIS A 63 10.03 11.28 7.09
N LYS A 64 10.30 10.53 6.02
CA LYS A 64 9.64 9.24 5.74
C LYS A 64 9.92 8.21 6.86
N LYS A 65 9.02 7.22 6.99
CA LYS A 65 9.32 6.04 7.82
C LYS A 65 10.45 5.21 7.19
N THR A 66 11.08 4.33 7.96
CA THR A 66 12.09 3.39 7.44
C THR A 66 11.58 2.61 6.23
N THR A 67 10.30 2.24 6.18
CA THR A 67 9.65 1.58 5.03
C THR A 67 9.58 2.41 3.74
N GLY A 68 9.89 3.71 3.77
CA GLY A 68 9.63 4.62 2.65
C GLY A 68 8.28 5.35 2.74
N TYR A 69 7.40 5.01 3.70
CA TYR A 69 6.08 5.63 3.82
C TYR A 69 6.12 7.15 4.05
N ARG A 70 5.27 7.88 3.32
CA ARG A 70 5.05 9.33 3.43
C ARG A 70 3.56 9.70 3.53
N GLY A 71 3.26 10.83 4.17
CA GLY A 71 1.91 11.36 4.37
C GLY A 71 1.69 11.88 5.80
N ILE A 72 0.57 12.54 6.04
CA ILE A 72 0.24 13.13 7.36
C ILE A 72 -0.87 12.32 8.01
N HIS A 73 -0.67 11.92 9.27
CA HIS A 73 -1.66 11.21 10.09
C HIS A 73 -2.11 12.10 11.22
N ARG A 74 -3.41 12.40 11.28
CA ARG A 74 -4.01 13.23 12.32
C ARG A 74 -5.05 12.41 13.07
N VAL A 75 -4.81 12.16 14.35
CA VAL A 75 -5.75 11.44 15.21
C VAL A 75 -6.57 12.47 15.98
N TYR A 76 -7.87 12.48 15.70
CA TYR A 76 -8.84 13.31 16.39
C TYR A 76 -9.56 12.49 17.45
N GLN A 77 -9.94 13.16 18.53
CA GLN A 77 -10.90 12.67 19.48
C GLN A 77 -12.25 13.34 19.23
N CYS A 78 -13.25 12.53 18.89
CA CYS A 78 -14.61 12.96 18.62
C CYS A 78 -15.17 13.74 19.81
N TYR A 79 -15.80 14.87 19.50
CA TYR A 79 -16.41 15.82 20.44
C TYR A 79 -15.57 16.15 21.68
N GLY A 80 -14.23 16.15 21.53
CA GLY A 80 -13.31 16.37 22.64
C GLY A 80 -13.40 17.76 23.27
N ASN A 81 -13.96 18.75 22.56
CA ASN A 81 -14.15 20.11 23.06
C ASN A 81 -15.57 20.37 23.59
N GLU A 82 -16.49 19.43 23.43
CA GLU A 82 -17.87 19.53 23.93
C GLU A 82 -17.97 18.96 25.35
N GLU A 83 -18.94 19.39 26.16
CA GLU A 83 -19.15 18.83 27.51
C GLU A 83 -19.77 17.42 27.44
N TYR A 84 -20.82 17.27 26.63
CA TYR A 84 -21.57 16.01 26.44
C TYR A 84 -21.80 15.72 24.96
N HIS A 85 -21.56 14.48 24.56
CA HIS A 85 -21.99 13.92 23.28
C HIS A 85 -21.91 12.38 23.33
N ASP A 86 -22.84 11.68 22.70
CA ASP A 86 -22.89 10.20 22.75
C ASP A 86 -21.62 9.54 22.16
N TRP A 87 -20.99 10.23 21.21
CA TRP A 87 -19.75 9.82 20.54
C TRP A 87 -18.51 10.52 21.08
N LYS A 88 -18.58 11.15 22.26
CA LYS A 88 -17.42 11.80 22.87
C LYS A 88 -16.36 10.77 23.24
N GLY A 89 -15.11 11.06 22.90
CA GLY A 89 -13.97 10.24 23.32
C GLY A 89 -13.49 9.19 22.32
N PHE A 90 -14.30 8.86 21.29
CA PHE A 90 -13.90 7.99 20.20
C PHE A 90 -12.75 8.60 19.39
N LEU A 91 -11.90 7.76 18.80
CA LEU A 91 -10.75 8.20 18.01
C LEU A 91 -11.01 7.96 16.53
N ILE A 92 -10.73 8.99 15.72
CA ILE A 92 -10.77 8.92 14.26
C ILE A 92 -9.40 9.34 13.71
N GLU A 93 -8.85 8.54 12.81
CA GLU A 93 -7.65 8.89 12.07
C GLU A 93 -8.02 9.56 10.73
N VAL A 94 -7.46 10.73 10.48
CA VAL A 94 -7.50 11.41 9.20
C VAL A 94 -6.12 11.35 8.56
N GLN A 95 -6.02 10.66 7.42
CA GLN A 95 -4.80 10.55 6.62
C GLN A 95 -4.85 11.56 5.48
N LEU A 96 -3.89 12.47 5.42
CA LEU A 96 -3.73 13.41 4.30
C LEU A 96 -2.58 12.90 3.42
N ARG A 97 -2.84 12.77 2.12
CA ARG A 97 -1.85 12.34 1.13
C ARG A 97 -1.98 13.11 -0.17
N THR A 98 -0.88 13.31 -0.88
CA THR A 98 -0.94 13.64 -2.31
C THR A 98 -1.33 12.42 -3.14
N LYS A 99 -1.65 12.62 -4.41
CA LYS A 99 -1.87 11.52 -5.36
C LYS A 99 -0.66 10.58 -5.45
N LEU A 100 0.57 11.09 -5.47
CA LEU A 100 1.78 10.28 -5.56
C LEU A 100 2.06 9.50 -4.27
N GLN A 101 1.84 10.10 -3.10
CA GLN A 101 1.91 9.39 -1.81
C GLN A 101 0.84 8.30 -1.70
N HIS A 102 -0.37 8.57 -2.20
CA HIS A 102 -1.43 7.58 -2.24
C HIS A 102 -1.07 6.43 -3.18
N LEU A 103 -0.65 6.72 -4.41
CA LEU A 103 -0.19 5.76 -5.41
C LEU A 103 0.87 4.78 -4.85
N TRP A 104 1.88 5.31 -4.16
CA TRP A 104 2.90 4.48 -3.52
C TRP A 104 2.30 3.56 -2.45
N ALA A 105 1.47 4.12 -1.57
CA ALA A 105 0.91 3.39 -0.44
C ALA A 105 -0.08 2.30 -0.86
N THR A 106 -0.84 2.52 -1.94
CA THR A 106 -1.73 1.50 -2.52
C THR A 106 -0.95 0.45 -3.27
N THR A 107 0.08 0.81 -4.03
CA THR A 107 0.92 -0.16 -4.75
C THR A 107 1.59 -1.15 -3.79
N ILE A 108 2.06 -0.69 -2.62
CA ILE A 108 2.53 -1.60 -1.57
C ILE A 108 1.43 -2.56 -1.13
N GLU A 109 0.23 -2.05 -0.80
CA GLU A 109 -0.88 -2.94 -0.38
C GLU A 109 -1.16 -4.05 -1.40
N VAL A 110 -0.98 -3.76 -2.68
CA VAL A 110 -1.14 -4.74 -3.76
C VAL A 110 -0.04 -5.79 -3.71
N VAL A 111 1.22 -5.38 -3.59
CA VAL A 111 2.34 -6.34 -3.45
C VAL A 111 2.18 -7.18 -2.19
N ASP A 112 1.74 -6.59 -1.07
CA ASP A 112 1.47 -7.31 0.19
C ASP A 112 0.40 -8.40 0.00
N LEU A 113 -0.69 -8.09 -0.70
CA LEU A 113 -1.75 -9.04 -1.02
C LEU A 113 -1.25 -10.19 -1.91
N CYS A 114 -0.31 -9.89 -2.79
CA CYS A 114 0.12 -10.76 -3.88
C CYS A 114 1.30 -11.67 -3.50
N GLU A 115 2.21 -11.21 -2.65
CA GLU A 115 3.35 -12.01 -2.21
C GLU A 115 2.99 -12.94 -1.03
N GLY A 116 1.74 -12.89 -0.54
CA GLY A 116 1.30 -13.59 0.69
C GLY A 116 2.05 -13.13 1.95
N LYS A 117 2.95 -12.15 1.82
CA LYS A 117 3.77 -11.57 2.86
C LYS A 117 3.03 -10.36 3.38
N SER A 118 2.64 -10.42 4.64
CA SER A 118 2.07 -9.28 5.37
C SER A 118 3.14 -8.20 5.60
N LEU A 119 3.51 -7.52 4.51
CA LEU A 119 4.42 -6.37 4.42
C LEU A 119 3.88 -5.15 5.21
N LYS A 120 2.65 -5.23 5.72
CA LYS A 120 2.07 -4.32 6.72
C LYS A 120 2.02 -4.79 8.17
N THR A 121 2.59 -5.93 8.56
CA THR A 121 2.59 -6.31 9.99
C THR A 121 3.92 -6.72 10.61
N ASN A 122 5.04 -6.76 9.91
CA ASN A 122 6.34 -6.66 10.57
C ASN A 122 7.43 -6.31 9.54
N PRO A 123 8.11 -5.15 9.62
CA PRO A 123 9.18 -4.80 8.69
C PRO A 123 10.37 -5.80 8.70
N PHE A 124 10.39 -6.76 9.63
CA PHE A 124 11.46 -7.74 9.77
C PHE A 124 11.29 -9.04 8.94
N ASN A 125 10.11 -9.32 8.38
CA ASN A 125 9.85 -10.53 7.56
C ASN A 125 9.45 -10.23 6.09
N ALA A 126 9.44 -8.96 5.70
CA ALA A 126 9.28 -8.58 4.30
C ALA A 126 10.59 -8.83 3.54
N ASP A 127 10.48 -9.20 2.27
CA ASP A 127 11.64 -9.33 1.39
C ASP A 127 12.38 -7.98 1.35
N LYS A 128 13.67 -7.99 1.73
CA LYS A 128 14.48 -6.78 1.83
C LYS A 128 14.60 -6.08 0.49
N ASP A 129 14.58 -6.84 -0.61
CA ASP A 129 14.66 -6.28 -1.96
C ASP A 129 13.39 -5.48 -2.30
N TRP A 130 12.21 -5.98 -1.90
CA TRP A 130 10.95 -5.23 -2.07
C TRP A 130 10.93 -3.96 -1.23
N ILE A 131 11.41 -4.02 0.03
CA ILE A 131 11.51 -2.83 0.89
C ILE A 131 12.39 -1.77 0.22
N GLU A 132 13.56 -2.17 -0.28
CA GLU A 132 14.50 -1.25 -0.94
C GLU A 132 13.91 -0.68 -2.24
N PHE A 133 13.26 -1.53 -3.05
CA PHE A 133 12.59 -1.12 -4.28
C PHE A 133 11.56 -0.01 -4.00
N PHE A 134 10.72 -0.20 -2.98
CA PHE A 134 9.73 0.81 -2.60
C PHE A 134 10.33 2.03 -1.90
N GLN A 135 11.42 1.89 -1.15
CA GLN A 135 12.13 3.04 -0.60
C GLN A 135 12.64 3.97 -1.71
N ILE A 136 13.25 3.40 -2.76
CA ILE A 136 13.76 4.15 -3.91
C ILE A 136 12.60 4.81 -4.67
N MET A 137 11.52 4.08 -4.94
CA MET A 137 10.33 4.67 -5.57
C MET A 137 9.73 5.80 -4.74
N SER A 138 9.71 5.69 -3.41
CA SER A 138 9.23 6.76 -2.53
C SER A 138 10.08 8.03 -2.67
N ASP A 139 11.39 7.90 -2.85
CA ASP A 139 12.26 9.07 -3.00
C ASP A 139 12.10 9.75 -4.36
N PHE A 140 12.02 8.97 -5.46
CA PHE A 140 11.71 9.55 -6.77
C PHE A 140 10.34 10.25 -6.77
N LEU A 141 9.32 9.63 -6.21
CA LEU A 141 7.98 10.23 -6.12
C LEU A 141 7.98 11.48 -5.24
N ALA A 142 8.75 11.51 -4.16
CA ALA A 142 8.84 12.67 -3.28
C ALA A 142 9.63 13.82 -3.91
N ASP A 143 10.65 13.53 -4.74
CA ASP A 143 11.33 14.52 -5.57
C ASP A 143 10.37 15.14 -6.60
N ASP A 144 9.60 14.29 -7.30
CA ASP A 144 8.60 14.70 -8.29
C ASP A 144 7.44 15.52 -7.68
N ASP A 145 7.04 15.18 -6.45
CA ASP A 145 6.00 15.87 -5.69
C ASP A 145 6.53 17.09 -4.91
N GLY A 146 7.84 17.40 -5.02
CA GLY A 146 8.48 18.57 -4.41
C GLY A 146 8.66 18.52 -2.89
N PHE A 147 8.61 17.34 -2.29
CA PHE A 147 8.84 17.13 -0.84
C PHE A 147 10.32 16.94 -0.49
N CYS A 148 11.14 16.50 -1.43
CA CYS A 148 12.59 16.46 -1.31
C CYS A 148 13.26 16.85 -2.63
N TYR A 149 14.58 16.93 -2.62
CA TYR A 149 15.39 17.11 -3.81
C TYR A 149 16.39 15.98 -3.91
N LEU A 150 16.36 15.25 -5.03
CA LEU A 150 17.38 14.30 -5.41
C LEU A 150 18.29 14.94 -6.47
N ASP A 151 19.57 15.06 -6.14
CA ASP A 151 20.55 15.53 -7.12
C ASP A 151 20.80 14.48 -8.22
N ARG A 152 21.55 14.89 -9.24
CA ARG A 152 21.88 14.04 -10.39
C ARG A 152 22.58 12.73 -10.00
N ILE A 153 23.50 12.78 -9.03
CA ILE A 153 24.28 11.62 -8.61
C ILE A 153 23.35 10.63 -7.91
N ALA A 154 22.56 11.11 -6.95
CA ALA A 154 21.57 10.31 -6.24
C ALA A 154 20.57 9.68 -7.22
N LYS A 155 20.06 10.43 -8.21
CA LYS A 155 19.13 9.90 -9.21
C LYS A 155 19.73 8.78 -10.04
N GLU A 156 20.98 8.90 -10.48
CA GLU A 156 21.66 7.82 -11.22
C GLU A 156 21.92 6.58 -10.34
N GLU A 157 22.32 6.77 -9.08
CA GLU A 157 22.48 5.67 -8.12
C GLU A 157 21.17 4.92 -7.86
N HIS A 158 20.09 5.67 -7.57
CA HIS A 158 18.75 5.12 -7.36
C HIS A 158 18.24 4.41 -8.61
N LYS A 159 18.43 5.00 -9.79
CA LYS A 159 18.07 4.39 -11.08
C LYS A 159 18.80 3.07 -11.31
N LYS A 160 20.11 3.02 -11.11
CA LYS A 160 20.88 1.78 -11.27
C LYS A 160 20.36 0.71 -10.32
N ARG A 161 20.19 1.06 -9.04
CA ARG A 161 19.79 0.10 -8.01
C ARG A 161 18.37 -0.42 -8.21
N ILE A 162 17.42 0.46 -8.56
CA ILE A 162 16.03 0.03 -8.76
C ILE A 162 15.86 -0.85 -10.00
N LEU A 163 16.66 -0.66 -11.06
CA LEU A 163 16.68 -1.55 -12.22
C LEU A 163 17.24 -2.95 -11.88
N GLU A 164 18.26 -3.03 -11.02
CA GLU A 164 18.76 -4.32 -10.51
C GLU A 164 17.70 -5.06 -9.69
N LEU A 165 16.99 -4.32 -8.83
CA LEU A 165 15.90 -4.86 -8.00
C LEU A 165 14.71 -5.30 -8.86
N ASP A 166 14.31 -4.50 -9.85
CA ASP A 166 13.23 -4.85 -10.78
C ASP A 166 13.57 -6.13 -11.55
N LYS A 167 14.80 -6.27 -12.05
CA LYS A 167 15.23 -7.50 -12.73
C LYS A 167 15.20 -8.73 -11.80
N LYS A 168 15.56 -8.55 -10.52
CA LYS A 168 15.56 -9.63 -9.54
C LYS A 168 14.16 -10.05 -9.11
N LEU A 169 13.30 -9.07 -8.87
CA LEU A 169 11.95 -9.25 -8.34
C LEU A 169 10.90 -9.44 -9.43
N THR A 170 11.24 -9.10 -10.68
CA THR A 170 10.29 -8.95 -11.80
C THR A 170 9.13 -8.01 -11.42
N ALA A 171 9.47 -6.93 -10.72
CA ALA A 171 8.49 -6.14 -9.97
C ALA A 171 7.47 -5.47 -10.89
N THR A 172 7.91 -4.84 -11.97
CA THR A 172 7.04 -4.20 -12.97
C THR A 172 6.09 -5.21 -13.64
N ASP A 173 6.60 -6.36 -14.08
CA ASP A 173 5.79 -7.42 -14.69
C ASP A 173 4.73 -7.96 -13.72
N LYS A 174 5.10 -8.20 -12.46
CA LYS A 174 4.17 -8.59 -11.39
C LYS A 174 3.07 -7.54 -11.22
N LEU A 175 3.44 -6.26 -11.07
CA LEU A 175 2.49 -5.15 -10.89
C LEU A 175 1.53 -4.96 -12.07
N LEU A 176 2.01 -5.12 -13.32
CA LEU A 176 1.19 -5.07 -14.52
C LEU A 176 0.24 -6.28 -14.62
N SER A 177 0.73 -7.46 -14.25
CA SER A 177 -0.07 -8.68 -14.21
C SER A 177 -1.24 -8.53 -13.25
N PHE A 178 -1.03 -7.93 -12.08
CA PHE A 178 -2.11 -7.65 -11.13
C PHE A 178 -3.14 -6.69 -11.72
N ASN A 179 -2.69 -5.63 -12.38
CA ASN A 179 -3.59 -4.67 -13.01
C ASN A 179 -4.54 -5.39 -13.98
N ARG A 180 -4.00 -6.24 -14.84
CA ARG A 180 -4.78 -6.96 -15.85
C ARG A 180 -5.87 -7.83 -15.24
N VAL A 181 -5.60 -8.46 -14.10
CA VAL A 181 -6.54 -9.38 -13.44
C VAL A 181 -7.60 -8.63 -12.65
N PHE A 182 -7.19 -7.66 -11.85
CA PHE A 182 -8.09 -6.95 -10.94
C PHE A 182 -8.87 -5.80 -11.59
N SER A 183 -8.47 -5.37 -12.79
CA SER A 183 -9.21 -4.38 -13.58
C SER A 183 -10.30 -5.01 -14.48
N ASP A 184 -10.34 -6.34 -14.62
CA ASP A 184 -11.39 -7.02 -15.39
C ASP A 184 -12.61 -7.36 -14.52
N ASP A 185 -13.58 -6.44 -14.53
CA ASP A 185 -14.84 -6.57 -13.80
C ASP A 185 -15.64 -7.84 -14.15
N ASN A 186 -15.56 -8.33 -15.39
CA ASN A 186 -16.32 -9.50 -15.81
C ASN A 186 -15.68 -10.77 -15.25
N LEU A 187 -14.35 -10.87 -15.35
CA LEU A 187 -13.57 -11.95 -14.75
C LEU A 187 -13.82 -12.03 -13.24
N MET A 188 -13.79 -10.87 -12.55
CA MET A 188 -14.03 -10.80 -11.12
C MET A 188 -15.47 -11.18 -10.72
N LYS A 189 -16.47 -10.83 -11.54
CA LYS A 189 -17.87 -11.22 -11.29
C LYS A 189 -18.10 -12.71 -11.53
N GLU A 190 -17.54 -13.29 -12.60
CA GLU A 190 -17.65 -14.71 -12.91
C GLU A 190 -17.07 -15.58 -11.80
N HIS A 191 -15.95 -15.13 -11.22
CA HIS A 191 -15.24 -15.87 -10.18
C HIS A 191 -15.55 -15.42 -8.75
N ALA A 192 -16.65 -14.69 -8.51
CA ALA A 192 -17.00 -14.10 -7.20
C ALA A 192 -17.04 -15.07 -6.00
N LYS A 193 -17.19 -16.38 -6.23
CA LYS A 193 -17.19 -17.43 -5.19
C LYS A 193 -15.78 -17.92 -4.80
N HIS A 194 -14.76 -17.60 -5.58
CA HIS A 194 -13.38 -18.05 -5.38
C HIS A 194 -12.66 -17.08 -4.46
N ARG A 195 -11.90 -17.62 -3.50
CA ARG A 195 -11.15 -16.86 -2.50
C ARG A 195 -9.65 -16.86 -2.75
N TYR A 196 -9.19 -17.63 -3.73
CA TYR A 196 -7.78 -17.80 -4.02
C TYR A 196 -7.55 -17.68 -5.52
N VAL A 197 -6.50 -16.99 -5.92
CA VAL A 197 -6.11 -16.82 -7.32
C VAL A 197 -4.63 -17.09 -7.45
N VAL A 198 -4.27 -17.93 -8.42
CA VAL A 198 -2.88 -18.14 -8.80
C VAL A 198 -2.65 -17.53 -10.17
N LEU A 199 -1.65 -16.66 -10.26
CA LEU A 199 -1.19 -16.10 -11.53
C LEU A 199 0.10 -16.80 -11.95
N ALA A 200 0.15 -17.27 -13.18
CA ALA A 200 1.38 -17.72 -13.83
C ALA A 200 1.76 -16.70 -14.89
N ILE A 201 2.86 -15.97 -14.66
CA ILE A 201 3.38 -14.97 -15.60
C ILE A 201 4.44 -15.66 -16.45
N ASP A 202 4.21 -15.79 -17.75
CA ASP A 202 5.19 -16.33 -18.68
C ASP A 202 6.27 -15.28 -18.95
N MET A 203 7.49 -15.53 -18.46
CA MET A 203 8.61 -14.61 -18.59
C MET A 203 9.11 -14.42 -20.04
N MET A 204 8.70 -15.29 -20.98
CA MET A 204 9.05 -15.16 -22.40
C MET A 204 8.01 -14.36 -23.19
N THR A 205 6.73 -14.52 -22.87
CA THR A 205 5.63 -13.94 -23.65
C THR A 205 4.91 -12.80 -22.95
N THR A 206 5.25 -12.53 -21.68
CA THR A 206 4.59 -11.59 -20.77
C THR A 206 3.08 -11.82 -20.65
N THR A 207 2.62 -13.03 -20.98
CA THR A 207 1.23 -13.43 -20.82
C THR A 207 1.00 -13.91 -19.40
N VAL A 208 -0.21 -13.66 -18.90
CA VAL A 208 -0.61 -14.00 -17.53
C VAL A 208 -1.76 -14.99 -17.62
N ALA A 209 -1.52 -16.21 -17.16
CA ALA A 209 -2.59 -17.18 -16.94
C ALA A 209 -3.11 -17.01 -15.51
N CYS A 210 -4.44 -17.04 -15.35
CA CYS A 210 -5.09 -16.82 -14.05
C CYS A 210 -5.95 -18.03 -13.74
N THR A 211 -5.74 -18.65 -12.57
CA THR A 211 -6.54 -19.79 -12.12
C THR A 211 -7.17 -19.47 -10.78
N PHE A 212 -8.48 -19.67 -10.67
CA PHE A 212 -9.28 -19.34 -9.49
C PHE A 212 -9.62 -20.60 -8.69
N PHE A 213 -9.51 -20.52 -7.37
CA PHE A 213 -9.76 -21.64 -6.46
C PHE A 213 -10.66 -21.22 -5.29
N THR A 214 -11.48 -22.15 -4.84
CA THR A 214 -12.24 -22.02 -3.58
C THR A 214 -11.47 -22.57 -2.39
N ASN A 215 -10.54 -23.50 -2.62
CA ASN A 215 -9.72 -24.15 -1.59
C ASN A 215 -8.26 -23.66 -1.67
N LYS A 216 -7.69 -23.31 -0.51
CA LYS A 216 -6.32 -22.81 -0.37
C LYS A 216 -5.26 -23.85 -0.73
N GLU A 217 -5.45 -25.10 -0.33
CA GLU A 217 -4.50 -26.21 -0.53
C GLU A 217 -4.30 -26.45 -2.04
N SER A 218 -5.40 -26.56 -2.79
CA SER A 218 -5.33 -26.72 -4.25
C SER A 218 -4.66 -25.54 -4.96
N ALA A 219 -4.83 -24.32 -4.45
CA ALA A 219 -4.15 -23.15 -4.98
C ALA A 219 -2.64 -23.16 -4.69
N LEU A 220 -2.25 -23.57 -3.48
CA LEU A 220 -0.84 -23.70 -3.10
C LEU A 220 -0.13 -24.81 -3.87
N ASP A 221 -0.79 -25.92 -4.17
CA ASP A 221 -0.23 -27.00 -4.99
C ASP A 221 0.11 -26.49 -6.40
N VAL A 222 -0.81 -25.76 -7.03
CA VAL A 222 -0.59 -25.17 -8.36
C VAL A 222 0.47 -24.07 -8.30
N TYR A 223 0.44 -23.22 -7.27
CA TYR A 223 1.46 -22.19 -7.08
C TYR A 223 2.87 -22.79 -6.93
N SER A 224 3.01 -23.86 -6.14
CA SER A 224 4.29 -24.56 -5.96
C SER A 224 4.82 -25.13 -7.28
N GLN A 225 3.94 -25.70 -8.12
CA GLN A 225 4.33 -26.20 -9.44
C GLN A 225 4.84 -25.08 -10.35
N ILE A 226 4.23 -23.89 -10.28
CA ILE A 226 4.66 -22.73 -11.07
C ILE A 226 6.01 -22.19 -10.57
N GLU A 227 6.24 -22.15 -9.25
CA GLU A 227 7.52 -21.72 -8.67
C GLU A 227 8.69 -22.66 -9.03
N ASP A 228 8.41 -23.95 -9.23
CA ASP A 228 9.42 -24.93 -9.67
C ASP A 228 9.82 -24.75 -11.16
N GLU A 229 9.00 -24.05 -11.95
CA GLU A 229 9.26 -23.80 -13.37
C GLU A 229 9.96 -22.45 -13.60
N THR A 230 11.21 -22.48 -14.05
CA THR A 230 12.00 -21.25 -14.32
C THR A 230 11.44 -20.33 -15.39
N ARG A 231 10.52 -20.82 -16.22
CA ARG A 231 9.84 -20.04 -17.28
C ARG A 231 8.77 -19.13 -16.70
N TYR A 232 8.16 -19.53 -15.59
CA TYR A 232 7.02 -18.84 -15.04
C TYR A 232 7.42 -18.15 -13.74
N ASN A 233 6.76 -17.05 -13.48
CA ASN A 233 6.81 -16.39 -12.20
C ASN A 233 5.43 -16.51 -11.58
N GLY A 234 5.37 -17.26 -10.48
CA GLY A 234 4.15 -17.57 -9.78
C GLY A 234 3.71 -16.41 -8.91
N LEU A 235 2.41 -16.32 -8.72
CA LEU A 235 1.86 -15.45 -7.70
C LEU A 235 0.62 -16.06 -7.06
N PHE A 236 0.51 -15.96 -5.74
CA PHE A 236 -0.64 -16.44 -4.98
C PHE A 236 -1.36 -15.28 -4.28
N VAL A 237 -2.62 -15.07 -4.61
CA VAL A 237 -3.47 -14.04 -4.00
C VAL A 237 -4.60 -14.70 -3.22
N GLU A 238 -4.74 -14.30 -1.95
CA GLU A 238 -5.91 -14.61 -1.11
C GLU A 238 -6.86 -13.41 -1.12
N ILE A 239 -8.08 -13.62 -1.61
CA ILE A 239 -9.14 -12.62 -1.75
C ILE A 239 -10.29 -12.99 -0.80
N ASP A 240 -10.43 -12.22 0.29
CA ASP A 240 -11.47 -12.50 1.31
C ASP A 240 -12.90 -12.38 0.77
N ASP A 241 -13.15 -11.35 -0.05
CA ASP A 241 -14.38 -11.18 -0.83
C ASP A 241 -14.08 -10.16 -1.94
N ILE A 242 -14.13 -10.60 -3.20
CA ILE A 242 -13.91 -9.75 -4.39
C ILE A 242 -14.82 -8.51 -4.35
N LYS A 243 -16.05 -8.65 -3.82
CA LYS A 243 -16.98 -7.52 -3.65
C LYS A 243 -16.54 -6.55 -2.57
N ASN A 244 -15.85 -7.01 -1.52
CA ASN A 244 -15.28 -6.12 -0.51
C ASN A 244 -14.00 -5.46 -1.00
N LEU A 245 -13.22 -6.08 -1.90
CA LEU A 245 -12.09 -5.39 -2.54
C LEU A 245 -12.59 -4.16 -3.35
N GLN A 246 -13.64 -4.35 -4.16
CA GLN A 246 -14.28 -3.27 -4.93
C GLN A 246 -15.05 -2.27 -4.05
N LYS A 247 -15.68 -2.70 -2.95
CA LYS A 247 -16.48 -1.82 -2.07
C LYS A 247 -15.69 -1.12 -0.97
N ALA A 248 -14.75 -1.81 -0.31
CA ALA A 248 -13.89 -1.21 0.72
C ALA A 248 -12.91 -0.21 0.07
N TYR A 249 -12.62 -0.42 -1.22
CA TYR A 249 -11.64 0.35 -1.95
C TYR A 249 -12.09 0.70 -3.39
N PRO A 250 -13.20 1.43 -3.60
CA PRO A 250 -13.75 1.72 -4.94
C PRO A 250 -12.83 2.59 -5.80
N ASN A 251 -11.99 3.41 -5.15
CA ASN A 251 -10.96 4.23 -5.79
C ASN A 251 -9.62 3.49 -5.99
N TYR A 252 -9.56 2.21 -5.63
CA TYR A 252 -8.36 1.38 -5.69
C TYR A 252 -8.52 0.26 -6.72
N ILE A 253 -9.30 0.42 -7.79
CA ILE A 253 -8.99 -0.39 -8.97
C ILE A 253 -7.57 0.01 -9.34
N ILE A 254 -6.68 -0.91 -9.00
CA ILE A 254 -5.26 -0.74 -8.80
C ILE A 254 -4.68 -0.20 -10.10
N ASP A 255 -4.53 1.11 -10.24
CA ASP A 255 -3.76 1.64 -11.37
C ASP A 255 -2.27 1.53 -11.06
N THR A 256 -1.79 0.30 -10.81
CA THR A 256 -0.36 -0.01 -10.83
C THR A 256 0.28 0.34 -12.15
N SER A 257 -0.50 0.46 -13.24
CA SER A 257 0.05 0.94 -14.50
C SER A 257 0.53 2.39 -14.36
N PHE A 258 -0.10 3.24 -13.54
CA PHE A 258 0.44 4.57 -13.25
C PHE A 258 1.73 4.53 -12.43
N PHE A 259 1.84 3.62 -11.46
CA PHE A 259 3.07 3.41 -10.71
C PHE A 259 4.20 2.93 -11.63
N VAL A 260 3.91 1.98 -12.53
CA VAL A 260 4.86 1.46 -13.52
C VAL A 260 5.26 2.55 -14.51
N ARG A 261 4.32 3.37 -15.01
CA ARG A 261 4.65 4.54 -15.84
C ARG A 261 5.60 5.52 -15.14
N LYS A 262 5.43 5.73 -13.83
CA LYS A 262 6.36 6.56 -13.04
C LYS A 262 7.73 5.90 -12.93
N PHE A 263 7.78 4.60 -12.64
CA PHE A 263 9.02 3.83 -12.65
C PHE A 263 9.76 3.94 -14.00
N GLU A 264 9.06 3.72 -15.13
CA GLU A 264 9.62 3.84 -16.48
C GLU A 264 10.12 5.26 -16.76
N TYR A 265 9.34 6.27 -16.35
CA TYR A 265 9.73 7.67 -16.48
C TYR A 265 11.03 7.98 -15.71
N TYR A 266 11.18 7.45 -14.49
CA TYR A 266 12.39 7.66 -13.69
C TYR A 266 13.60 6.87 -14.19
N THR A 267 13.39 5.74 -14.87
CA THR A 267 14.49 4.85 -15.30
C THR A 267 14.91 5.05 -16.75
N SER A 268 14.05 5.60 -17.62
CA SER A 268 14.35 5.87 -19.03
C SER A 268 15.17 7.14 -19.28
N ARG A 269 15.23 8.04 -18.30
CA ARG A 269 15.89 9.34 -18.42
C ARG A 269 17.40 9.26 -18.18
N LEU A 270 18.13 10.15 -18.83
CA LEU A 270 19.50 10.52 -18.43
C LEU A 270 19.37 11.71 -17.48
N TYR A 271 19.90 11.56 -16.26
CA TYR A 271 19.97 12.66 -15.30
C TYR A 271 21.26 13.44 -15.50
#